data_AF-A0A7R9TC18-F1
#
_entry.id   AF-A0A7R9TC18-F1
#
_cell.length_a   1.000
_cell.length_b   1.000
_cell.length_c   1.000
_cell.angle_alpha   90.00
_cell.angle_beta   90.00
_cell.angle_gamma   90.00
#
_symmetry.space_group_name_H-M   'P 1'
#
loop_
_entity.id
_entity.type
_entity.pdbx_description
1 polymer ?
#
loop_
_entity_poly.entity_id
_entity_poly.type
_entity_poly.pdbx_seq_one_letter_code
_entity_poly.pdbx_strand_id
1 'polypeptide(L)'
;KISTADVRAHCPWWNDVEISDNRAVGRWGESLVYHYLLSRHVGWRVTWMNEEKETKSFYDIKLESADGAETIFVEVKTTKFGDKNVFEMSPWEWDFAQKPGVSKSYHIYRVYGA
;
A
#
# COMPACT_ATOMS: atom_id res chain seq x y z
N LYS A 1 9.34 2.21 7.50
CA LYS A 1 8.64 1.19 8.32
C LYS A 1 7.50 1.91 9.02
N ILE A 2 6.25 1.51 8.75
CA ILE A 2 5.09 2.04 9.47
C ILE A 2 4.94 1.19 10.74
N SER A 3 4.94 1.83 11.91
CA SER A 3 4.89 1.16 13.20
C SER A 3 3.45 0.97 13.69
N THR A 4 3.24 0.10 14.67
CA THR A 4 1.93 -0.10 15.34
C THR A 4 1.40 1.17 16.02
N ALA A 5 2.28 2.12 16.35
CA ALA A 5 1.87 3.43 16.87
C ALA A 5 1.30 4.33 15.76
N ASP A 6 1.91 4.31 14.57
CA ASP A 6 1.41 5.04 13.40
C ASP A 6 0.04 4.53 12.97
N VAL A 7 -0.18 3.21 13.07
CA VAL A 7 -1.46 2.54 12.85
C VAL A 7 -2.57 3.09 13.74
N ARG A 8 -2.35 3.12 15.06
CA ARG A 8 -3.39 3.55 16.02
C ARG A 8 -3.74 5.03 15.88
N ALA A 9 -2.78 5.85 15.46
CA ALA A 9 -3.00 7.28 15.24
C ALA A 9 -3.87 7.57 14.00
N HIS A 10 -3.76 6.74 12.95
CA HIS A 10 -4.44 6.99 11.67
C HIS A 10 -5.66 6.10 11.44
N CYS A 11 -5.79 4.99 12.16
CA CYS A 11 -6.92 4.06 12.05
C CYS A 11 -7.43 3.63 13.44
N PRO A 12 -7.98 4.56 14.26
CA PRO A 12 -8.42 4.28 15.64
C PRO A 12 -9.62 3.34 15.73
N TRP A 13 -10.30 3.05 14.61
CA TRP A 13 -11.43 2.11 14.54
C TRP A 13 -11.00 0.64 14.40
N TRP A 14 -9.70 0.36 14.34
CA TRP A 14 -9.19 -1.00 14.21
C TRP A 14 -9.10 -1.71 15.57
N ASN A 15 -10.18 -2.39 15.94
CA ASN A 15 -10.18 -3.36 17.04
C ASN A 15 -10.35 -4.75 16.41
N ASP A 16 -9.26 -5.51 16.37
CA ASP A 16 -9.22 -6.95 16.13
C ASP A 16 -10.03 -7.45 14.91
N VAL A 17 -9.57 -7.14 13.70
CA VAL A 17 -9.99 -7.97 12.56
C VAL A 17 -9.47 -9.37 12.78
N GLU A 18 -10.35 -10.35 12.58
CA GLU A 18 -10.01 -11.76 12.66
C GLU A 18 -8.79 -12.04 11.77
N ILE A 19 -7.65 -12.19 12.45
CA ILE A 19 -6.32 -12.38 11.87
C ILE A 19 -6.31 -13.65 11.00
N SER A 20 -7.31 -14.52 11.04
CA SER A 20 -7.39 -15.71 10.17
C SER A 20 -7.60 -15.40 8.68
N ASP A 21 -8.24 -14.27 8.32
CA ASP A 21 -8.48 -13.95 6.90
C ASP A 21 -7.33 -13.11 6.32
N ASN A 22 -6.46 -13.76 5.54
CA ASN A 22 -5.35 -13.10 4.86
C ASN A 22 -5.81 -11.98 3.90
N ARG A 23 -7.02 -12.06 3.34
CA ARG A 23 -7.56 -11.01 2.47
C ARG A 23 -7.95 -9.79 3.28
N ALA A 24 -8.64 -9.98 4.41
CA ALA A 24 -8.98 -8.90 5.32
C ALA A 24 -7.72 -8.18 5.85
N VAL A 25 -6.67 -8.95 6.17
CA VAL A 25 -5.35 -8.43 6.57
C VAL A 25 -4.69 -7.63 5.43
N GLY A 26 -4.73 -8.13 4.19
CA GLY A 26 -4.24 -7.41 3.01
C GLY A 26 -4.92 -6.05 2.83
N ARG A 27 -6.27 -6.06 2.76
CA ARG A 27 -7.12 -4.87 2.64
C ARG A 27 -6.87 -3.84 3.74
N TRP A 28 -6.63 -4.31 4.95
CA TRP A 28 -6.30 -3.41 6.04
C TRP A 28 -4.97 -2.71 5.85
N GLY A 29 -3.93 -3.45 5.45
CA GLY A 29 -2.63 -2.83 5.22
C GLY A 29 -2.69 -1.82 4.07
N GLU A 30 -3.47 -2.10 3.03
CA GLU A 30 -3.76 -1.13 1.96
C GLU A 30 -4.42 0.13 2.53
N SER A 31 -5.47 -0.01 3.34
CA SER A 31 -6.17 1.11 3.98
C SER A 31 -5.23 1.94 4.85
N LEU A 32 -4.40 1.30 5.67
CA LEU A 32 -3.41 1.95 6.51
C LEU A 32 -2.43 2.78 5.68
N VAL A 33 -1.85 2.17 4.63
CA VAL A 33 -0.88 2.84 3.77
C VAL A 33 -1.55 4.00 3.04
N TYR A 34 -2.77 3.84 2.56
CA TYR A 34 -3.53 4.91 1.93
C TYR A 34 -3.69 6.14 2.84
N HIS A 35 -4.17 5.95 4.08
CA HIS A 35 -4.34 7.05 5.03
C HIS A 35 -3.00 7.67 5.47
N TYR A 36 -1.96 6.85 5.62
CA TYR A 36 -0.59 7.35 5.87
C TYR A 36 -0.08 8.21 4.72
N LEU A 37 -0.30 7.80 3.47
CA LEU A 37 0.12 8.56 2.29
C LEU A 37 -0.65 9.87 2.15
N LEU A 38 -1.96 9.87 2.42
CA LEU A 38 -2.78 11.07 2.49
C LEU A 38 -2.24 12.08 3.51
N SER A 39 -1.88 11.62 4.71
CA SER A 39 -1.38 12.51 5.77
C SER A 39 0.03 13.05 5.46
N ARG A 40 0.85 12.29 4.72
CA ARG A 40 2.22 12.69 4.41
C ARG A 40 2.37 13.56 3.15
N HIS A 41 1.46 13.45 2.19
CA HIS A 41 1.53 14.13 0.88
C HIS A 41 0.39 15.14 0.72
N VAL A 42 0.37 16.15 1.59
CA VAL A 42 -0.65 17.21 1.53
C VAL A 42 -0.60 17.92 0.17
N GLY A 43 -1.76 18.02 -0.49
CA GLY A 43 -1.91 18.62 -1.82
C GLY A 43 -1.72 17.65 -2.99
N TRP A 44 -1.30 16.41 -2.74
CA TRP A 44 -1.25 15.37 -3.77
C TRP A 44 -2.60 14.67 -3.90
N ARG A 45 -2.89 14.15 -5.10
CA ARG A 45 -3.99 13.22 -5.30
C ARG A 45 -3.52 11.82 -4.96
N VAL A 46 -4.15 11.18 -3.98
CA VAL A 46 -3.90 9.79 -3.59
C VAL A 46 -5.14 8.97 -3.95
N THR A 47 -4.97 7.89 -4.70
CA THR A 47 -6.07 7.04 -5.18
C THR A 47 -5.80 5.58 -4.80
N TRP A 48 -6.73 4.95 -4.09
CA TRP A 48 -6.70 3.52 -3.81
C TRP A 48 -7.45 2.76 -4.91
N MET A 49 -6.71 2.03 -5.74
CA MET A 49 -7.17 1.47 -7.02
C MET A 49 -8.19 0.33 -6.86
N ASN A 50 -8.17 -0.38 -5.74
CA ASN A 50 -9.01 -1.53 -5.41
C ASN A 50 -9.87 -1.31 -4.16
N GLU A 51 -10.09 -0.06 -3.73
CA GLU A 51 -10.85 0.29 -2.51
C GLU A 51 -12.19 -0.45 -2.42
N GLU A 52 -13.03 -0.36 -3.45
CA GLU A 52 -14.37 -0.99 -3.43
C GLU A 52 -14.32 -2.49 -3.77
N LYS A 53 -13.45 -2.89 -4.68
CA LYS A 53 -13.34 -4.28 -5.18
C LYS A 53 -11.95 -4.55 -5.73
N GLU A 54 -11.52 -5.79 -5.62
CA GLU A 54 -10.28 -6.27 -6.23
C GLU A 54 -10.25 -5.97 -7.72
N THR A 55 -9.24 -5.19 -8.11
CA THR A 55 -8.96 -4.88 -9.50
C THR A 55 -7.77 -5.71 -9.97
N LYS A 56 -7.60 -5.81 -11.29
CA LYS A 56 -6.37 -6.37 -11.88
C LYS A 56 -5.30 -5.29 -12.06
N SER A 57 -5.27 -4.30 -11.16
CA SER A 57 -4.25 -3.25 -11.18
C SER A 57 -2.87 -3.85 -10.91
N PHE A 58 -1.81 -3.19 -11.38
CA PHE A 58 -0.42 -3.60 -11.16
C PHE A 58 0.20 -2.98 -9.89
N TYR A 59 -0.64 -2.29 -9.12
CA TYR A 59 -0.33 -1.57 -7.88
C TYR A 59 -1.65 -1.26 -7.15
N ASP A 60 -1.60 -1.13 -5.83
CA ASP A 60 -2.76 -0.84 -4.99
C ASP A 60 -3.09 0.64 -4.91
N ILE A 61 -2.09 1.51 -4.81
CA ILE A 61 -2.27 2.95 -4.57
C ILE A 61 -1.47 3.77 -5.58
N LYS A 62 -2.05 4.86 -6.07
CA LYS A 62 -1.38 5.85 -6.94
C LYS A 62 -1.33 7.20 -6.24
N LEU A 63 -0.17 7.87 -6.29
CA LEU A 63 -0.05 9.27 -5.92
C LEU A 63 0.31 10.09 -7.14
N GLU A 64 -0.29 11.27 -7.26
CA GLU A 64 0.00 12.25 -8.31
C GLU A 64 0.21 13.62 -7.66
N SER A 65 1.31 14.29 -8.02
CA SER A 65 1.58 15.66 -7.57
C SER A 65 0.52 16.63 -8.13
N ALA A 66 0.28 17.73 -7.43
CA ALA A 66 -0.73 18.72 -7.82
C ALA A 66 -0.50 19.31 -9.24
N ASP A 67 0.76 19.41 -9.64
CA ASP A 67 1.19 19.90 -10.96
C ASP A 67 1.26 18.79 -12.03
N GLY A 68 1.02 17.53 -11.65
CA GLY A 68 1.09 16.36 -12.54
C GLY A 68 2.50 15.96 -12.98
N ALA A 69 3.54 16.60 -12.43
CA ALA A 69 4.92 16.32 -12.81
C ALA A 69 5.45 14.99 -12.26
N GLU A 70 4.90 14.53 -11.12
CA GLU A 70 5.31 13.30 -10.45
C GLU A 70 4.13 12.35 -10.27
N THR A 71 4.39 11.07 -10.51
CA THR A 71 3.45 9.99 -10.25
C THR A 71 4.19 8.85 -9.55
N ILE A 72 3.64 8.38 -8.44
CA ILE A 72 4.17 7.27 -7.64
C ILE A 72 3.13 6.15 -7.64
N PHE A 73 3.60 4.92 -7.84
CA PHE A 73 2.81 3.70 -7.76
C PHE A 73 3.22 2.93 -6.52
N VAL A 74 2.26 2.47 -5.74
CA VAL A 74 2.51 1.80 -4.46
C VAL A 74 1.84 0.44 -4.46
N GLU A 75 2.63 -0.58 -4.22
CA GLU A 75 2.21 -1.94 -3.92
C GLU A 75 2.31 -2.20 -2.41
N VAL A 76 1.27 -2.74 -1.80
CA VAL A 76 1.20 -2.96 -0.36
C VAL A 76 1.32 -4.44 -0.05
N LYS A 77 2.31 -4.80 0.78
CA LYS A 77 2.52 -6.17 1.24
C LYS A 77 2.36 -6.22 2.76
N THR A 78 1.26 -6.82 3.21
CA THR A 78 0.94 -6.96 4.63
C THR A 78 1.39 -8.32 5.16
N THR A 79 2.08 -8.35 6.30
CA THR A 79 2.54 -9.59 6.93
C THR A 79 2.32 -9.57 8.44
N LYS A 80 1.86 -10.71 8.97
CA LYS A 80 1.71 -10.97 10.40
C LYS A 80 3.06 -11.19 11.10
N PHE A 81 4.01 -11.77 10.36
CA PHE A 81 5.34 -12.12 10.88
C PHE A 81 6.38 -11.09 10.45
N GLY A 82 7.24 -10.67 11.39
CA GLY A 82 8.31 -9.68 11.17
C GLY A 82 9.52 -10.24 10.41
N ASP A 83 9.59 -11.56 10.27
CA ASP A 83 10.80 -12.32 9.98
C ASP A 83 10.81 -12.92 8.56
N LYS A 84 9.72 -12.78 7.79
CA LYS A 84 9.77 -13.05 6.35
C LYS A 84 10.58 -11.95 5.67
N ASN A 85 11.75 -12.24 5.12
CA ASN A 85 12.50 -11.28 4.29
C ASN A 85 12.07 -11.27 2.81
N VAL A 86 11.08 -12.10 2.46
CA VAL A 86 10.55 -12.22 1.10
C VAL A 86 9.09 -11.80 1.05
N PHE A 87 8.68 -11.32 -0.11
CA PHE A 87 7.29 -11.06 -0.47
C PHE A 87 7.06 -11.60 -1.88
N GLU A 88 5.80 -11.96 -2.17
CA GLU A 88 5.39 -12.41 -3.49
C GLU A 88 5.06 -11.20 -4.36
N MET A 89 5.41 -11.26 -5.64
CA MET A 89 5.09 -10.24 -6.63
C MET A 89 4.62 -10.96 -7.89
N SER A 90 3.48 -10.54 -8.44
CA SER A 90 2.98 -11.16 -9.66
C SER A 90 3.88 -10.81 -10.87
N PRO A 91 3.93 -11.64 -11.92
CA PRO A 91 4.68 -11.31 -13.13
C PRO A 91 4.24 -9.99 -13.77
N TRP A 92 2.98 -9.62 -13.59
CA TRP A 92 2.40 -8.38 -14.14
C TRP A 92 2.80 -7.14 -13.33
N GLU A 93 2.79 -7.23 -12.00
CA GLU A 93 3.39 -6.21 -11.12
C GLU A 93 4.87 -6.01 -11.48
N TRP A 94 5.61 -7.11 -11.62
CA TRP A 94 7.04 -7.08 -11.95
C TRP A 94 7.32 -6.44 -13.30
N ASP A 95 6.58 -6.82 -14.34
CA ASP A 95 6.70 -6.22 -15.69
C ASP A 95 6.40 -4.71 -15.64
N PHE A 96 5.32 -4.32 -14.97
CA PHE A 96 4.96 -2.91 -14.83
C PHE A 96 6.03 -2.11 -14.09
N ALA A 97 6.53 -2.62 -12.96
CA ALA A 97 7.52 -1.95 -12.13
C ALA A 97 8.86 -1.72 -12.85
N GLN A 98 9.19 -2.50 -13.88
CA GLN A 98 10.45 -2.33 -14.63
C GLN A 98 10.35 -1.40 -15.84
N LYS A 99 9.16 -0.92 -16.19
CA LYS A 99 8.98 -0.06 -17.36
C LYS A 99 9.84 1.22 -17.24
N PRO A 100 10.45 1.69 -18.35
CA PRO A 100 11.19 2.94 -18.34
C PRO A 100 10.34 4.09 -17.78
N GLY A 101 10.90 4.82 -16.82
CA GLY A 101 10.19 5.91 -16.11
C GLY A 101 9.34 5.46 -14.92
N VAL A 102 8.89 4.20 -14.88
CA VAL A 102 8.09 3.65 -13.76
C VAL A 102 8.99 3.13 -12.64
N SER A 103 10.12 2.52 -12.97
CA SER A 103 10.99 1.85 -11.99
C SER A 103 11.54 2.74 -10.88
N LYS A 104 11.64 4.05 -11.11
CA LYS A 104 12.05 5.03 -10.10
C LYS A 104 10.90 5.50 -9.19
N SER A 105 9.66 5.21 -9.58
CA SER A 105 8.45 5.68 -8.90
C SER A 105 7.53 4.54 -8.46
N TYR A 106 7.97 3.28 -8.58
CA TYR A 106 7.25 2.12 -8.09
C TYR A 106 7.81 1.72 -6.72
N HIS A 107 6.98 1.84 -5.69
CA HIS A 107 7.37 1.63 -4.30
C HIS A 107 6.61 0.46 -3.70
N ILE A 108 7.30 -0.35 -2.92
CA ILE A 108 6.69 -1.45 -2.15
C ILE A 108 6.60 -1.02 -0.69
N TYR A 109 5.39 -0.88 -0.18
CA TYR A 109 5.12 -0.56 1.21
C TYR A 109 4.82 -1.83 1.98
N ARG A 110 5.69 -2.13 2.94
CA ARG A 110 5.56 -3.32 3.77
C ARG A 110 4.99 -2.99 5.14
N VAL A 111 3.84 -3.58 5.44
CA VAL A 111 3.13 -3.41 6.71
C VAL A 111 3.37 -4.66 7.57
N TYR A 112 3.74 -4.44 8.82
CA TYR A 112 4.12 -5.49 9.78
C TYR A 112 3.20 -5.51 10.98
N GLY A 113 2.98 -6.70 11.55
CA GLY A 113 2.25 -6.86 12.82
C GLY A 113 0.75 -6.61 12.68
N ALA A 114 0.20 -6.99 11.51
CA ALA A 114 -1.22 -6.99 11.20
C ALA A 114 -1.94 -8.19 11.83
#